data_AF-A0A3Q9W7S6-F1
#
_entry.id   AF-A0A3Q9W7S6-F1
#
_cell.length_a   1.000
_cell.length_b   1.000
_cell.length_c   1.000
_cell.angle_alpha   90.00
_cell.angle_beta   90.00
_cell.angle_gamma   90.00
#
_symmetry.space_group_name_H-M   'P 1'
#
loop_
_entity.id
_entity.type
_entity.pdbx_description
1 polymer ?
#
loop_
_entity_poly.entity_id
_entity_poly.type
_entity_poly.pdbx_seq_one_letter_code
_entity_poly.pdbx_strand_id
1 'polypeptide(L)'
;MTEKQIILTALCSFGDMTELFALLDKKISKIEHAIAHTNDPDSEGLLDQAEYYVGLGFVAAQRFMVEAISFFKLEKGSAFIMGPRHHPDVTDVSAINAAANYWKHEAEWWQELDKLSERSQQTLEQVSLVSGSDHYRLSNLLYALSERQGVRVAYLLPALSQWFDIIETKS
;
A
#
# COMPACT_ATOMS: atom_id res chain seq x y z
N MET A 1 -21.37 -15.02 12.30
CA MET A 1 -21.30 -13.65 12.86
C MET A 1 -22.53 -12.90 12.38
N THR A 2 -23.08 -12.00 13.21
CA THR A 2 -24.10 -11.04 12.76
C THR A 2 -23.43 -9.93 11.94
N GLU A 3 -24.18 -9.21 11.13
CA GLU A 3 -23.72 -8.05 10.35
C GLU A 3 -23.03 -7.00 11.25
N LYS A 4 -23.64 -6.67 12.38
CA LYS A 4 -23.05 -5.78 13.39
C LYS A 4 -21.69 -6.27 13.92
N GLN A 5 -21.52 -7.59 14.09
CA GLN A 5 -20.25 -8.17 14.53
C GLN A 5 -19.17 -8.07 13.44
N ILE A 6 -19.56 -8.22 12.17
CA ILE A 6 -18.67 -8.08 11.01
C ILE A 6 -18.13 -6.65 10.93
N ILE A 7 -19.01 -5.66 10.95
CA ILE A 7 -18.66 -4.24 10.87
C ILE A 7 -17.72 -3.87 12.03
N LEU A 8 -18.06 -4.27 13.26
CA LEU A 8 -17.23 -3.99 14.42
C LEU A 8 -15.82 -4.60 14.29
N THR A 9 -15.71 -5.82 13.77
CA THR A 9 -14.41 -6.50 13.59
C THR A 9 -13.57 -5.79 12.53
N ALA A 10 -14.17 -5.37 11.42
CA ALA A 10 -13.47 -4.63 10.37
C ALA A 10 -13.01 -3.25 10.85
N LEU A 11 -13.83 -2.55 11.63
CA LEU A 11 -13.46 -1.26 12.24
C LEU A 11 -12.31 -1.40 13.24
N CYS A 12 -12.26 -2.49 14.03
CA CYS A 12 -11.11 -2.77 14.89
C CYS A 12 -9.82 -2.97 14.06
N SER A 13 -9.89 -3.77 12.98
CA SER A 13 -8.75 -3.97 12.07
C SER A 13 -8.27 -2.66 11.44
N PHE A 14 -9.21 -1.78 11.04
CA PHE A 14 -8.88 -0.44 10.54
C PHE A 14 -8.18 0.42 11.61
N GLY A 15 -8.64 0.34 12.87
CA GLY A 15 -8.02 1.00 14.02
C GLY A 15 -6.59 0.54 14.28
N ASP A 16 -6.36 -0.77 14.33
CA ASP A 16 -5.03 -1.36 14.54
C ASP A 16 -4.05 -0.95 13.42
N MET A 17 -4.52 -0.98 12.16
CA MET A 17 -3.74 -0.50 11.02
C MET A 17 -3.40 1.00 11.13
N THR A 18 -4.36 1.82 11.57
CA THR A 18 -4.16 3.27 11.74
C THR A 18 -3.12 3.58 12.82
N GLU A 19 -3.13 2.83 13.92
CA GLU A 19 -2.10 2.96 14.97
C GLU A 19 -0.72 2.58 14.43
N LEU A 20 -0.62 1.48 13.68
CA LEU A 20 0.63 1.08 13.03
C LEU A 20 1.13 2.14 12.04
N PHE A 21 0.23 2.72 11.24
CA PHE A 21 0.59 3.81 10.32
C PHE A 21 1.21 5.00 11.05
N ALA A 22 0.63 5.40 12.19
CA ALA A 22 1.20 6.48 13.00
C ALA A 22 2.61 6.15 13.54
N LEU A 23 2.90 4.89 13.85
CA LEU A 23 4.23 4.44 14.26
C LEU A 23 5.22 4.45 13.09
N LEU A 24 4.81 3.97 11.93
CA LEU A 24 5.61 3.97 10.70
C LEU A 24 5.92 5.40 10.25
N ASP A 25 4.94 6.30 10.28
CA ASP A 25 5.14 7.70 9.92
C ASP A 25 6.12 8.43 10.84
N LYS A 26 6.17 8.06 12.12
CA LYS A 26 7.23 8.55 13.04
C LYS A 26 8.62 8.04 12.63
N LYS A 27 8.74 6.81 12.12
CA LYS A 27 10.01 6.28 11.61
C LYS A 27 10.42 6.99 10.33
N ILE A 28 9.50 7.13 9.38
CA ILE A 28 9.73 7.82 8.12
C ILE A 28 10.11 9.29 8.37
N SER A 29 9.44 9.98 9.28
CA SER A 29 9.77 11.38 9.64
C SER A 29 11.18 11.54 10.20
N LYS A 30 11.68 10.55 10.96
CA LYS A 30 13.07 10.58 11.47
C LYS A 30 14.08 10.41 10.34
N ILE A 31 13.77 9.55 9.37
CA ILE A 31 14.61 9.33 8.19
C ILE A 31 14.62 10.57 7.32
N GLU A 32 13.47 11.18 7.05
CA GLU A 32 13.37 12.44 6.31
C GLU A 32 14.19 13.56 6.97
N HIS A 33 14.13 13.67 8.30
CA HIS A 33 15.00 14.59 9.03
C HIS A 33 16.48 14.26 8.84
N ALA A 34 16.88 12.98 8.87
CA ALA A 34 18.27 12.59 8.64
C ALA A 34 18.73 12.91 7.20
N ILE A 35 17.87 12.68 6.20
CA ILE A 35 18.12 13.00 4.79
C ILE A 35 18.43 14.50 4.63
N ALA A 36 17.72 15.37 5.34
CA ALA A 36 17.97 16.82 5.28
C ALA A 36 19.34 17.25 5.85
N HIS A 37 20.07 16.36 6.52
CA HIS A 37 21.37 16.64 7.16
C HIS A 37 22.54 15.85 6.57
N THR A 38 22.33 15.15 5.45
CA THR A 38 23.39 14.45 4.71
C THR A 38 23.45 14.94 3.26
N ASN A 39 24.61 14.78 2.62
CA ASN A 39 24.80 15.03 1.20
C ASN A 39 24.58 13.77 0.34
N ASP A 40 24.53 12.58 0.95
CA ASP A 40 24.43 11.31 0.24
C ASP A 40 23.50 10.32 0.98
N PRO A 41 22.17 10.57 0.96
CA PRO A 41 21.20 9.76 1.68
C PRO A 41 21.08 8.33 1.14
N ASP A 42 21.49 8.10 -0.11
CA ASP A 42 21.46 6.79 -0.76
C ASP A 42 22.58 5.91 -0.20
N SER A 43 23.84 6.35 -0.28
CA SER A 43 24.99 5.59 0.26
C SER A 43 24.91 5.36 1.77
N GLU A 44 24.21 6.23 2.51
CA GLU A 44 23.93 6.05 3.94
C GLU A 44 22.75 5.10 4.24
N GLY A 45 22.08 4.59 3.20
CA GLY A 45 20.96 3.65 3.31
C GLY A 45 19.69 4.25 3.88
N LEU A 46 19.55 5.59 3.89
CA LEU A 46 18.37 6.27 4.41
C LEU A 46 17.16 6.06 3.49
N LEU A 47 17.38 6.08 2.17
CA LEU A 47 16.33 5.86 1.19
C LEU A 47 15.80 4.42 1.24
N ASP A 48 16.68 3.43 1.36
CA ASP A 48 16.30 2.02 1.54
C ASP A 48 15.49 1.79 2.83
N GLN A 49 15.90 2.45 3.92
CA GLN A 49 15.15 2.39 5.18
C GLN A 49 13.75 2.99 5.04
N ALA A 50 13.61 4.13 4.35
CA ALA A 50 12.30 4.73 4.10
C ALA A 50 11.41 3.78 3.28
N GLU A 51 11.95 3.25 2.18
CA GLU A 51 11.28 2.28 1.31
C GLU A 51 10.80 1.05 2.08
N TYR A 52 11.62 0.53 2.99
CA TYR A 52 11.28 -0.60 3.85
C TYR A 52 10.05 -0.31 4.73
N TYR A 53 10.03 0.84 5.42
CA TYR A 53 8.89 1.20 6.27
C TYR A 53 7.62 1.52 5.47
N VAL A 54 7.77 2.11 4.28
CA VAL A 54 6.65 2.33 3.36
C VAL A 54 6.05 0.98 2.92
N GLY A 55 6.89 0.00 2.57
CA GLY A 55 6.44 -1.34 2.21
C GLY A 55 5.67 -2.04 3.32
N LEU A 56 6.11 -1.93 4.58
CA LEU A 56 5.35 -2.41 5.74
C LEU A 56 3.96 -1.77 5.84
N GLY A 57 3.84 -0.48 5.54
CA GLY A 57 2.57 0.21 5.48
C GLY A 57 1.62 -0.37 4.43
N PHE A 58 2.12 -0.64 3.22
CA PHE A 58 1.32 -1.30 2.18
C PHE A 58 0.89 -2.71 2.59
N VAL A 59 1.75 -3.50 3.24
CA VAL A 59 1.37 -4.84 3.75
C VAL A 59 0.27 -4.75 4.81
N ALA A 60 0.35 -3.79 5.73
CA ALA A 60 -0.70 -3.56 6.72
C ALA A 60 -2.04 -3.14 6.06
N ALA A 61 -2.00 -2.26 5.05
CA ALA A 61 -3.15 -1.92 4.24
C ALA A 61 -3.76 -3.14 3.54
N GLN A 62 -2.93 -3.96 2.91
CA GLN A 62 -3.37 -5.20 2.26
C GLN A 62 -4.03 -6.16 3.25
N ARG A 63 -3.50 -6.27 4.47
CA ARG A 63 -4.08 -7.13 5.51
C ARG A 63 -5.50 -6.69 5.85
N PHE A 64 -5.71 -5.41 6.14
CA PHE A 64 -7.03 -4.83 6.39
C PHE A 64 -7.99 -5.11 5.22
N MET A 65 -7.56 -4.83 3.98
CA MET A 65 -8.41 -5.04 2.80
C MET A 65 -8.83 -6.52 2.65
N VAL A 66 -7.89 -7.45 2.82
CA VAL A 66 -8.19 -8.89 2.73
C VAL A 66 -9.14 -9.34 3.82
N GLU A 67 -8.99 -8.83 5.05
CA GLU A 67 -9.91 -9.13 6.14
C GLU A 67 -11.32 -8.61 5.85
N ALA A 68 -11.45 -7.35 5.43
CA ALA A 68 -12.74 -6.75 5.09
C ALA A 68 -13.46 -7.52 3.96
N ILE A 69 -12.76 -7.83 2.87
CA ILE A 69 -13.27 -8.68 1.78
C ILE A 69 -13.76 -10.03 2.32
N SER A 70 -12.98 -10.66 3.20
CA SER A 70 -13.31 -11.97 3.75
C SER A 70 -14.55 -11.91 4.66
N PHE A 71 -14.70 -10.85 5.45
CA PHE A 71 -15.84 -10.68 6.34
C PHE A 71 -17.13 -10.44 5.56
N PHE A 72 -17.07 -9.63 4.49
CA PHE A 72 -18.20 -9.36 3.60
C PHE A 72 -18.44 -10.44 2.53
N LYS A 73 -17.59 -11.48 2.49
CA LYS A 73 -17.66 -12.59 1.53
C LYS A 73 -17.68 -12.13 0.06
N LEU A 74 -16.93 -11.07 -0.23
CA LEU A 74 -16.82 -10.53 -1.58
C LEU A 74 -15.80 -11.32 -2.41
N GLU A 75 -15.99 -11.33 -3.73
CA GLU A 75 -14.99 -11.85 -4.65
C GLU A 75 -13.81 -10.86 -4.73
N LYS A 76 -12.59 -11.36 -4.51
CA LYS A 76 -11.39 -10.53 -4.29
C LYS A 76 -11.05 -9.65 -5.49
N GLY A 77 -11.16 -10.18 -6.71
CA GLY A 77 -10.93 -9.42 -7.95
C GLY A 77 -11.90 -8.24 -8.08
N SER A 78 -13.18 -8.49 -7.83
CA SER A 78 -14.24 -7.48 -7.89
C SER A 78 -14.04 -6.39 -6.84
N ALA A 79 -13.67 -6.74 -5.62
CA ALA A 79 -13.47 -5.77 -4.54
C ALA A 79 -12.28 -4.83 -4.81
N PHE A 80 -11.20 -5.33 -5.41
CA PHE A 80 -10.04 -4.49 -5.72
C PHE A 80 -10.23 -3.54 -6.90
N ILE A 81 -11.22 -3.73 -7.76
CA ILE A 81 -11.50 -2.79 -8.87
C ILE A 81 -12.55 -1.73 -8.52
N MET A 82 -13.01 -1.71 -7.26
CA MET A 82 -13.92 -0.70 -6.70
C MET A 82 -13.15 0.46 -6.07
N GLY A 83 -13.82 1.59 -5.89
CA GLY A 83 -13.30 2.73 -5.14
C GLY A 83 -12.61 3.81 -5.97
N PRO A 84 -11.92 4.73 -5.29
CA PRO A 84 -11.25 5.86 -5.94
C PRO A 84 -10.11 5.41 -6.87
N ARG A 85 -9.80 6.32 -7.81
CA ARG A 85 -8.81 6.14 -8.87
C ARG A 85 -7.98 7.40 -9.01
N HIS A 86 -6.69 7.31 -8.70
CA HIS A 86 -5.71 8.32 -9.09
C HIS A 86 -5.19 8.11 -10.52
N HIS A 87 -5.19 6.87 -11.01
CA HIS A 87 -4.88 6.53 -12.40
C HIS A 87 -6.15 5.97 -13.10
N PRO A 88 -6.45 6.34 -14.36
CA PRO A 88 -7.67 5.88 -15.04
C PRO A 88 -7.85 4.36 -14.99
N ASP A 89 -6.78 3.62 -15.21
CA ASP A 89 -6.81 2.16 -15.35
C ASP A 89 -6.64 1.40 -14.02
N VAL A 90 -6.25 2.08 -12.94
CA VAL A 90 -5.88 1.41 -11.67
C VAL A 90 -6.58 2.12 -10.50
N THR A 91 -7.37 1.37 -9.74
CA THR A 91 -7.92 1.83 -8.46
C THR A 91 -6.83 1.92 -7.41
N ASP A 92 -7.02 2.81 -6.45
CA ASP A 92 -6.04 3.03 -5.38
C ASP A 92 -5.80 1.74 -4.58
N VAL A 93 -6.87 1.00 -4.27
CA VAL A 93 -6.75 -0.29 -3.57
C VAL A 93 -6.07 -1.38 -4.39
N SER A 94 -6.19 -1.37 -5.74
CA SER A 94 -5.41 -2.25 -6.60
C SER A 94 -3.94 -1.87 -6.58
N ALA A 95 -3.62 -0.58 -6.63
CA ALA A 95 -2.25 -0.08 -6.52
C ALA A 95 -1.62 -0.44 -5.16
N ILE A 96 -2.35 -0.25 -4.06
CA ILE A 96 -1.93 -0.63 -2.70
C ILE A 96 -1.67 -2.14 -2.61
N ASN A 97 -2.58 -2.97 -3.15
CA ASN A 97 -2.41 -4.42 -3.17
C ASN A 97 -1.20 -4.85 -4.02
N ALA A 98 -0.97 -4.19 -5.16
CA ALA A 98 0.21 -4.43 -6.00
C ALA A 98 1.51 -4.04 -5.26
N ALA A 99 1.54 -2.87 -4.62
CA ALA A 99 2.67 -2.41 -3.82
C ALA A 99 3.02 -3.40 -2.69
N ALA A 100 2.02 -3.91 -1.97
CA ALA A 100 2.23 -4.92 -0.94
C ALA A 100 2.78 -6.24 -1.52
N ASN A 101 2.29 -6.68 -2.69
CA ASN A 101 2.81 -7.88 -3.34
C ASN A 101 4.23 -7.69 -3.86
N TYR A 102 4.53 -6.52 -4.44
CA TYR A 102 5.88 -6.14 -4.85
C TYR A 102 6.84 -6.25 -3.66
N TRP A 103 6.54 -5.58 -2.53
CA TRP A 103 7.41 -5.59 -1.36
C TRP A 103 7.70 -7.00 -0.81
N LYS A 104 6.70 -7.90 -0.81
CA LYS A 104 6.86 -9.27 -0.31
C LYS A 104 7.69 -10.17 -1.23
N HIS A 105 7.57 -9.98 -2.54
CA HIS A 105 8.03 -10.97 -3.52
C HIS A 105 9.16 -10.49 -4.41
N GLU A 106 9.48 -9.20 -4.43
CA GLU A 106 10.48 -8.69 -5.36
C GLU A 106 11.88 -9.29 -5.12
N ALA A 107 12.21 -9.62 -3.87
CA ALA A 107 13.43 -10.35 -3.53
C ALA A 107 13.57 -11.70 -4.30
N GLU A 108 12.45 -12.36 -4.61
CA GLU A 108 12.38 -13.63 -5.34
C GLU A 108 12.64 -13.43 -6.84
N TRP A 109 12.42 -12.23 -7.36
CA TRP A 109 12.46 -11.93 -8.78
C TRP A 109 13.87 -11.69 -9.30
N TRP A 110 14.79 -11.25 -8.44
CA TRP A 110 16.20 -11.04 -8.78
C TRP A 110 16.92 -12.33 -9.23
N GLN A 111 16.42 -13.50 -8.82
CA GLN A 111 17.03 -14.79 -9.16
C GLN A 111 16.59 -15.30 -10.54
N GLU A 112 15.45 -14.83 -11.05
CA GLU A 112 14.84 -15.34 -12.28
C GLU A 112 14.14 -14.23 -13.08
N LEU A 113 14.85 -13.12 -13.34
CA LEU A 113 14.31 -11.97 -14.10
C LEU A 113 13.69 -12.38 -15.45
N ASP A 114 14.22 -13.41 -16.10
CA ASP A 114 13.74 -13.93 -17.39
C ASP A 114 12.49 -14.83 -17.27
N LYS A 115 11.99 -15.11 -16.06
CA LYS A 115 10.89 -16.05 -15.77
C LYS A 115 9.85 -15.51 -14.80
N LEU A 116 9.67 -14.19 -14.75
CA LEU A 116 8.57 -13.62 -13.99
C LEU A 116 7.24 -14.29 -14.41
N SER A 117 6.49 -14.77 -13.43
CA SER A 117 5.13 -15.23 -13.69
C SER A 117 4.29 -14.05 -14.22
N GLU A 118 3.25 -14.33 -15.03
CA GLU A 118 2.33 -13.29 -15.52
C GLU A 118 1.79 -12.41 -14.38
N ARG A 119 1.54 -13.01 -13.21
CA ARG A 119 1.08 -12.29 -12.01
C ARG A 119 2.13 -11.35 -11.41
N SER A 120 3.40 -11.77 -11.40
CA SER A 120 4.51 -10.93 -10.94
C SER A 120 4.71 -9.75 -11.89
N GLN A 121 4.64 -10.01 -13.20
CA GLN A 121 4.73 -8.97 -14.22
C GLN A 121 3.59 -7.96 -14.11
N GLN A 122 2.35 -8.42 -13.94
CA GLN A 122 1.20 -7.56 -13.71
C GLN A 122 1.35 -6.70 -12.44
N THR A 123 1.92 -7.28 -11.37
CA THR A 123 2.20 -6.54 -10.12
C THR A 123 3.20 -5.41 -10.39
N LEU A 124 4.29 -5.71 -11.09
CA LEU A 124 5.31 -4.73 -11.45
C LEU A 124 4.75 -3.61 -12.35
N GLU A 125 3.94 -3.97 -13.36
CA GLU A 125 3.28 -3.01 -14.25
C GLU A 125 2.36 -2.06 -13.47
N GLN A 126 1.51 -2.58 -12.58
CA GLN A 126 0.63 -1.74 -11.75
C GLN A 126 1.41 -0.79 -10.84
N VAL A 127 2.49 -1.27 -10.22
CA VAL A 127 3.36 -0.41 -9.40
C VAL A 127 4.04 0.65 -10.27
N SER A 128 4.52 0.28 -11.45
CA SER A 128 5.23 1.17 -12.38
C SER A 128 4.33 2.29 -12.91
N LEU A 129 3.09 1.97 -13.28
CA LEU A 129 2.11 2.92 -13.80
C LEU A 129 1.85 4.07 -12.83
N VAL A 130 1.85 3.79 -11.53
CA VAL A 130 1.55 4.79 -10.49
C VAL A 130 2.81 5.45 -9.95
N SER A 131 3.90 4.69 -9.75
CA SER A 131 5.15 5.22 -9.19
C SER A 131 5.89 6.17 -10.16
N GLY A 132 5.86 5.90 -11.46
CA GLY A 132 6.58 6.71 -12.46
C GLY A 132 8.12 6.68 -12.33
N SER A 133 8.67 5.77 -11.53
CA SER A 133 10.11 5.61 -11.28
C SER A 133 10.45 4.13 -11.07
N ASP A 134 11.62 3.70 -11.54
CA ASP A 134 12.14 2.35 -11.28
C ASP A 134 12.93 2.27 -9.96
N HIS A 135 13.29 3.42 -9.37
CA HIS A 135 13.94 3.53 -8.06
C HIS A 135 12.92 3.87 -6.98
N TYR A 136 13.06 3.27 -5.79
CA TYR A 136 12.20 3.51 -4.62
C TYR A 136 10.71 3.53 -4.98
N ARG A 137 10.27 2.47 -5.67
CA ARG A 137 8.96 2.35 -6.32
C ARG A 137 7.81 2.54 -5.33
N LEU A 138 7.94 2.01 -4.12
CA LEU A 138 6.90 2.07 -3.11
C LEU A 138 6.76 3.48 -2.55
N SER A 139 7.88 4.15 -2.26
CA SER A 139 7.87 5.55 -1.82
C SER A 139 7.28 6.48 -2.88
N ASN A 140 7.63 6.27 -4.15
CA ASN A 140 7.05 7.04 -5.26
C ASN A 140 5.56 6.74 -5.49
N LEU A 141 5.15 5.47 -5.38
CA LEU A 141 3.74 5.09 -5.46
C LEU A 141 2.93 5.72 -4.32
N LEU A 142 3.45 5.70 -3.09
CA LEU A 142 2.83 6.36 -1.95
C LEU A 142 2.71 7.87 -2.18
N TYR A 143 3.76 8.51 -2.69
CA TYR A 143 3.73 9.92 -3.02
C TYR A 143 2.66 10.24 -4.06
N ALA A 144 2.51 9.42 -5.11
CA ALA A 144 1.48 9.57 -6.12
C ALA A 144 0.06 9.40 -5.54
N LEU A 145 -0.17 8.36 -4.72
CA LEU A 145 -1.45 8.12 -4.05
C LEU A 145 -1.80 9.17 -2.99
N SER A 146 -0.80 9.89 -2.47
CA SER A 146 -0.98 10.96 -1.49
C SER A 146 -1.33 12.32 -2.11
N GLU A 147 -1.67 12.37 -3.40
CA GLU A 147 -1.78 13.62 -4.17
C GLU A 147 -0.52 14.49 -4.05
N ARG A 148 0.66 13.87 -3.96
CA ARG A 148 1.96 14.54 -3.85
C ARG A 148 2.14 15.38 -2.58
N GLN A 149 1.44 15.02 -1.49
CA GLN A 149 1.58 15.70 -0.20
C GLN A 149 2.86 15.28 0.54
N GLY A 150 3.38 14.08 0.28
CA GLY A 150 4.62 13.58 0.87
C GLY A 150 4.63 12.06 1.02
N VAL A 151 5.64 11.54 1.73
CA VAL A 151 5.78 10.10 1.97
C VAL A 151 5.34 9.79 3.39
N ARG A 152 4.04 9.59 3.58
CA ARG A 152 3.43 9.15 4.84
C ARG A 152 2.37 8.10 4.57
N VAL A 153 2.43 6.98 5.26
CA VAL A 153 1.50 5.86 5.05
C VAL A 153 0.09 6.22 5.52
N ALA A 154 -0.06 7.16 6.47
CA ALA A 154 -1.36 7.69 6.85
C ALA A 154 -2.12 8.38 5.69
N TYR A 155 -1.43 8.81 4.62
CA TYR A 155 -2.10 9.35 3.44
C TYR A 155 -2.93 8.31 2.67
N LEU A 156 -2.78 7.01 2.97
CA LEU A 156 -3.65 5.96 2.41
C LEU A 156 -5.02 5.87 3.10
N LEU A 157 -5.17 6.44 4.30
CA LEU A 157 -6.38 6.31 5.11
C LEU A 157 -7.66 6.80 4.40
N PRO A 158 -7.67 7.96 3.70
CA PRO A 158 -8.88 8.41 3.01
C PRO A 158 -9.34 7.43 1.92
N ALA A 159 -8.40 6.93 1.11
CA ALA A 159 -8.71 5.97 0.05
C ALA A 159 -9.21 4.64 0.61
N LEU A 160 -8.60 4.14 1.69
CA LEU A 160 -9.01 2.90 2.36
C LEU A 160 -10.38 3.03 3.03
N SER A 161 -10.65 4.16 3.69
CA SER A 161 -11.95 4.45 4.31
C SER A 161 -13.05 4.54 3.25
N GLN A 162 -12.82 5.30 2.18
CA GLN A 162 -13.79 5.44 1.10
C GLN A 162 -14.07 4.10 0.41
N TRP A 163 -13.04 3.30 0.18
CA TRP A 163 -13.20 1.96 -0.36
C TRP A 163 -13.99 1.05 0.59
N PHE A 164 -13.72 1.12 1.89
CA PHE A 164 -14.42 0.33 2.90
C PHE A 164 -15.92 0.63 2.90
N ASP A 165 -16.30 1.91 2.91
CA ASP A 165 -17.71 2.33 2.83
C ASP A 165 -18.39 1.77 1.57
N ILE A 166 -17.70 1.78 0.43
CA ILE A 166 -18.23 1.25 -0.84
C ILE A 166 -18.50 -0.25 -0.74
N ILE A 167 -17.56 -1.05 -0.21
CA ILE A 167 -17.74 -2.50 -0.14
C ILE A 167 -18.77 -2.91 0.92
N GLU A 168 -18.91 -2.14 2.00
CA GLU A 168 -19.95 -2.35 3.02
C GLU A 168 -21.35 -2.19 2.40
N THR A 169 -21.57 -1.19 1.56
CA THR A 169 -22.87 -1.03 0.87
C THR A 169 -23.19 -2.11 -0.16
N LYS A 170 -22.21 -2.96 -0.49
CA LYS A 170 -22.34 -4.05 -1.47
C LYS A 170 -22.50 -5.43 -0.82
N SER A 171 -22.31 -5.54 0.50
CA SER A 171 -22.46 -6.79 1.27
C SER A 171 -23.90 -7.04 1.69
#